data_AF-A0A7X1KX33-F1
#
_entry.id   AF-A0A7X1KX33-F1
#
_cell.length_a   1.000
_cell.length_b   1.000
_cell.length_c   1.000
_cell.angle_alpha   90.00
_cell.angle_beta   90.00
_cell.angle_gamma   90.00
#
_symmetry.space_group_name_H-M   'P 1'
#
loop_
_entity.id
_entity.type
_entity.pdbx_description
1 polymer ?
#
loop_
_entity_poly.entity_id
_entity_poly.type
_entity_poly.pdbx_seq_one_letter_code
_entity_poly.pdbx_strand_id
1 'polypeptide(L)'
;MTTDMELHTTASLLRRGASLDQLSTGLALVGALLGLSQYLLASPGAWALLCSAALLVLGLLQKYWALRVAFDAELFQRIADGNQPLALRTEALDHALAALGLQPAARGGRLWSERTGGALNLLRRQALLVAVQVLLTLGFILAGPWLAFAE
;
A
#
# COMPACT_ATOMS: atom_id res chain seq x y z
N MET A 1 -4.05 0.10 28.52
CA MET A 1 -2.63 -0.30 28.47
C MET A 1 -2.47 -1.13 27.21
N THR A 2 -1.55 -0.76 26.31
CA THR A 2 -1.31 -1.58 25.10
C THR A 2 -0.55 -2.84 25.48
N THR A 3 -0.99 -3.99 24.97
CA THR A 3 -0.33 -5.29 25.25
C THR A 3 0.55 -5.73 24.08
N ASP A 4 1.55 -6.58 24.34
CA ASP A 4 2.36 -7.18 23.28
C ASP A 4 1.50 -7.96 22.27
N MET A 5 0.39 -8.56 22.75
CA MET A 5 -0.59 -9.25 21.90
C MET A 5 -1.27 -8.30 20.90
N GLU A 6 -1.65 -7.08 21.32
CA GLU A 6 -2.22 -6.06 20.42
C GLU A 6 -1.21 -5.64 19.34
N LEU A 7 0.06 -5.48 19.71
CA LEU A 7 1.13 -5.13 18.78
C LEU A 7 1.39 -6.26 17.77
N HIS A 8 1.45 -7.51 18.22
CA HIS A 8 1.55 -8.69 17.34
C HIS A 8 0.38 -8.82 16.37
N THR A 9 -0.83 -8.60 16.87
CA THR A 9 -2.05 -8.69 16.06
C THR A 9 -2.03 -7.59 14.99
N THR A 10 -1.64 -6.38 15.37
CA THR A 10 -1.48 -5.25 14.44
C THR A 10 -0.42 -5.54 13.39
N ALA A 11 0.76 -6.00 13.79
CA ALA A 11 1.82 -6.39 12.86
C ALA A 11 1.36 -7.47 11.87
N SER A 12 0.63 -8.48 12.37
CA SER A 12 0.07 -9.55 11.54
C SER A 12 -0.96 -9.05 10.53
N LEU A 13 -1.80 -8.10 10.93
CA LEU A 13 -2.78 -7.48 10.05
C LEU A 13 -2.10 -6.63 8.97
N LEU A 14 -1.11 -5.82 9.34
CA LEU A 14 -0.33 -5.00 8.39
C LEU A 14 0.42 -5.88 7.38
N ARG A 15 0.97 -7.04 7.80
CA ARG A 15 1.59 -8.02 6.89
C ARG A 15 0.65 -8.51 5.79
N ARG A 16 -0.67 -8.54 6.03
CA ARG A 16 -1.65 -8.90 4.99
C ARG A 16 -1.74 -7.87 3.87
N GLY A 17 -1.21 -6.66 4.06
CA GLY A 17 -0.98 -5.68 3.00
C GLY A 17 -0.12 -6.20 1.85
N ALA A 18 0.71 -7.23 2.06
CA ALA A 18 1.49 -7.86 0.99
C ALA A 18 0.59 -8.54 -0.07
N SER A 19 -0.53 -9.14 0.33
CA SER A 19 -1.48 -9.73 -0.64
C SER A 19 -2.16 -8.67 -1.48
N LEU A 20 -2.46 -7.50 -0.90
CA LEU A 20 -2.97 -6.33 -1.64
C LEU A 20 -1.95 -5.80 -2.66
N ASP A 21 -0.67 -5.80 -2.27
CA ASP A 21 0.45 -5.42 -3.14
C ASP A 21 0.65 -6.37 -4.33
N GLN A 22 0.53 -7.68 -4.10
CA GLN A 22 0.59 -8.68 -5.17
C GLN A 22 -0.56 -8.50 -6.16
N LEU A 23 -1.79 -8.29 -5.68
CA LEU A 23 -2.95 -8.04 -6.53
C LEU A 23 -2.79 -6.75 -7.37
N SER A 24 -2.41 -5.65 -6.71
CA SER A 24 -2.09 -4.38 -7.38
C SER A 24 -1.03 -4.53 -8.47
N THR A 25 0.02 -5.31 -8.17
CA THR A 25 1.09 -5.60 -9.12
C THR A 25 0.56 -6.37 -10.33
N GLY A 26 -0.26 -7.39 -10.11
CA GLY A 26 -0.92 -8.13 -11.18
C GLY A 26 -1.75 -7.22 -12.09
N LEU A 27 -2.57 -6.34 -11.50
CA LEU A 27 -3.39 -5.38 -12.25
C LEU A 27 -2.53 -4.34 -12.99
N ALA A 28 -1.42 -3.87 -12.40
CA ALA A 28 -0.50 -2.95 -13.04
C ALA A 28 0.24 -3.62 -14.22
N LEU A 29 0.59 -4.91 -14.10
CA LEU A 29 1.17 -5.69 -15.20
C LEU A 29 0.18 -5.87 -16.34
N VAL A 30 -1.11 -6.13 -16.04
CA VAL A 30 -2.16 -6.15 -17.07
C VAL A 30 -2.24 -4.80 -17.77
N GLY A 31 -2.21 -3.69 -17.02
CA GLY A 31 -2.14 -2.34 -17.59
C GLY A 31 -0.92 -2.12 -18.48
N ALA A 32 0.26 -2.54 -18.04
CA ALA A 32 1.50 -2.46 -18.81
C ALA A 32 1.40 -3.22 -20.13
N LEU A 33 0.90 -4.46 -20.09
CA LEU A 33 0.71 -5.30 -21.28
C LEU A 33 -0.32 -4.66 -22.23
N LEU A 34 -1.41 -4.11 -21.70
CA LEU A 34 -2.41 -3.38 -22.50
C LEU A 34 -1.81 -2.15 -23.19
N GLY A 35 -0.97 -1.39 -22.51
CA GLY A 35 -0.27 -0.24 -23.10
C GLY A 35 0.74 -0.66 -24.16
N LEU A 36 1.54 -1.69 -23.87
CA LEU A 36 2.54 -2.22 -24.80
C LEU A 36 1.89 -2.80 -26.06
N SER A 37 0.74 -3.47 -25.94
CA SER A 37 0.03 -4.03 -27.10
C SER A 37 -0.41 -2.96 -28.10
N GLN A 38 -0.61 -1.71 -27.66
CA GLN A 38 -0.99 -0.61 -28.56
C GLN A 38 0.09 -0.28 -29.58
N TYR A 39 1.37 -0.52 -29.28
CA TYR A 39 2.47 -0.30 -30.23
C TYR A 39 2.50 -1.34 -31.37
N LEU A 40 1.76 -2.44 -31.23
CA LEU A 40 1.62 -3.46 -32.27
C LEU A 40 0.41 -3.20 -33.19
N LEU A 41 -0.45 -2.25 -32.84
CA LEU A 41 -1.66 -1.91 -33.58
C LEU A 41 -1.38 -0.77 -34.56
N ALA A 42 -2.02 -0.82 -35.73
CA ALA A 42 -1.93 0.26 -36.73
C ALA A 42 -2.61 1.57 -36.27
N SER A 43 -3.60 1.46 -35.38
CA SER A 43 -4.29 2.59 -34.75
C SER A 43 -4.44 2.34 -33.24
N PRO A 44 -3.60 2.99 -32.40
CA PRO A 44 -3.72 2.89 -30.94
C PRO A 44 -5.04 3.48 -30.43
N GLY A 45 -5.75 2.74 -29.58
CA GLY A 45 -6.97 3.24 -28.95
C GLY A 45 -6.66 4.17 -27.78
N ALA A 46 -7.20 5.40 -27.80
CA ALA A 46 -6.92 6.40 -26.77
C ALA A 46 -7.38 5.93 -25.37
N TRP A 47 -8.52 5.23 -25.31
CA TRP A 47 -9.05 4.64 -24.08
C TRP A 47 -8.16 3.55 -23.48
N ALA A 48 -7.54 2.71 -24.32
CA ALA A 48 -6.64 1.66 -23.86
C ALA A 48 -5.35 2.23 -23.28
N LEU A 49 -4.78 3.28 -23.92
CA LEU A 49 -3.62 4.00 -23.40
C LEU A 49 -3.93 4.71 -22.07
N LEU A 50 -5.09 5.36 -21.97
CA LEU A 50 -5.52 6.01 -20.72
C LEU A 50 -5.71 5.00 -19.59
N CYS A 51 -6.35 3.86 -19.86
CA CYS A 51 -6.55 2.80 -18.88
C CYS A 51 -5.19 2.23 -18.41
N SER A 52 -4.28 1.94 -19.36
CA SER A 52 -2.91 1.50 -19.07
C SER A 52 -2.20 2.48 -18.14
N ALA A 53 -2.16 3.77 -18.50
CA ALA A 53 -1.50 4.81 -17.71
C ALA A 53 -2.10 4.90 -16.30
N ALA A 54 -3.43 4.88 -16.18
CA ALA A 54 -4.10 4.93 -14.89
C ALA A 54 -3.80 3.70 -14.01
N LEU A 55 -3.79 2.49 -14.57
CA LEU A 55 -3.43 1.27 -13.84
C LEU A 55 -1.97 1.29 -13.36
N LEU A 56 -1.05 1.81 -14.18
CA LEU A 56 0.36 1.97 -13.80
C LEU A 56 0.53 2.99 -12.67
N VAL A 57 -0.10 4.16 -12.77
CA VAL A 57 -0.03 5.20 -11.74
C VAL A 57 -0.64 4.70 -10.42
N LEU A 58 -1.81 4.06 -10.46
CA LEU A 58 -2.42 3.46 -9.28
C LEU A 58 -1.53 2.38 -8.66
N GLY A 59 -0.92 1.53 -9.48
CA GLY A 59 0.02 0.51 -9.02
C GLY A 59 1.25 1.11 -8.32
N LEU A 60 1.84 2.17 -8.87
CA LEU A 60 2.97 2.88 -8.25
C LEU A 60 2.59 3.55 -6.93
N LEU A 61 1.43 4.22 -6.88
CA LEU A 61 0.91 4.80 -5.64
C LEU A 61 0.67 3.71 -4.59
N GLN A 62 0.13 2.58 -4.99
CA GLN A 62 -0.12 1.45 -4.11
C GLN A 62 1.20 0.86 -3.58
N LYS A 63 2.26 0.76 -4.40
CA LYS A 63 3.60 0.32 -3.97
C LYS A 63 4.18 1.20 -2.87
N TYR A 64 4.02 2.52 -2.98
CA TYR A 64 4.44 3.45 -1.93
C TYR A 64 3.78 3.14 -0.58
N TRP A 65 2.46 2.91 -0.56
CA TRP A 65 1.76 2.54 0.67
C TRP A 65 2.13 1.13 1.15
N ALA A 66 2.31 0.17 0.23
CA ALA A 66 2.71 -1.19 0.56
C ALA A 66 4.06 -1.23 1.29
N LEU A 67 5.05 -0.49 0.79
CA LEU A 67 6.36 -0.36 1.44
C LEU A 67 6.22 0.16 2.86
N ARG A 68 5.44 1.23 3.04
CA ARG A 68 5.24 1.86 4.35
C ARG A 68 4.49 0.94 5.32
N VAL A 69 3.47 0.24 4.85
CA VAL A 69 2.70 -0.73 5.65
C VAL A 69 3.57 -1.92 6.06
N ALA A 70 4.41 -2.44 5.16
CA ALA A 70 5.32 -3.55 5.45
C ALA A 70 6.39 -3.14 6.47
N PHE A 71 6.96 -1.96 6.31
CA PHE A 71 7.92 -1.40 7.26
C PHE A 71 7.29 -1.23 8.66
N ASP A 72 6.09 -0.65 8.74
CA ASP A 72 5.36 -0.53 10.01
C ASP A 72 5.05 -1.92 10.61
N ALA A 73 4.70 -2.92 9.80
CA ALA A 73 4.45 -4.27 10.27
C ALA A 73 5.70 -4.90 10.94
N GLU A 74 6.88 -4.71 10.34
CA GLU A 74 8.14 -5.20 10.89
C GLU A 74 8.53 -4.48 12.19
N LEU A 75 8.34 -3.16 12.27
CA LEU A 75 8.61 -2.41 13.49
C LEU A 75 7.71 -2.86 14.64
N PHE A 76 6.40 -3.01 14.39
CA PHE A 76 5.45 -3.48 15.42
C PHE A 76 5.80 -4.88 15.90
N GLN A 77 6.18 -5.78 14.97
CA GLN A 77 6.61 -7.13 15.32
C GLN A 77 7.87 -7.10 16.21
N ARG A 78 8.91 -6.36 15.81
CA ARG A 78 10.15 -6.24 16.59
C ARG A 78 9.93 -5.68 17.98
N ILE A 79 9.03 -4.70 18.11
CA ILE A 79 8.70 -4.17 19.42
C ILE A 79 7.98 -5.21 20.25
N ALA A 80 6.99 -5.91 19.69
CA ALA A 80 6.22 -6.91 20.42
C ALA A 80 7.10 -8.09 20.91
N ASP A 81 8.07 -8.53 20.09
CA ASP A 81 9.00 -9.63 20.40
C ASP A 81 10.07 -9.28 21.46
N GLY A 82 10.23 -8.00 21.84
CA GLY A 82 11.32 -7.60 22.73
C GLY A 82 11.10 -8.00 24.19
N ASN A 83 12.15 -8.38 24.93
CA ASN A 83 12.00 -8.80 26.34
C ASN A 83 12.06 -7.65 27.35
N GLN A 84 12.38 -6.43 26.91
CA GLN A 84 12.46 -5.26 27.78
C GLN A 84 11.07 -4.64 28.00
N PRO A 85 10.88 -3.84 29.07
CA PRO A 85 9.67 -3.05 29.26
C PRO A 85 9.29 -2.24 28.01
N LEU A 86 8.00 -2.22 27.66
CA LEU A 86 7.50 -1.54 26.46
C LEU A 86 7.95 -0.08 26.37
N ALA A 87 8.02 0.63 27.51
CA ALA A 87 8.49 2.02 27.56
C ALA A 87 9.92 2.17 27.01
N LEU A 88 10.86 1.35 27.48
CA LEU A 88 12.26 1.37 27.04
C LEU A 88 12.39 1.00 25.56
N ARG A 89 11.66 -0.02 25.10
CA ARG A 89 11.61 -0.41 23.68
C ARG A 89 11.08 0.74 22.81
N THR A 90 10.08 1.47 23.29
CA THR A 90 9.46 2.61 22.57
C THR A 90 10.42 3.80 22.47
N GLU A 91 11.15 4.11 23.54
CA GLU A 91 12.15 5.18 23.54
C GLU A 91 13.31 4.87 22.59
N ALA A 92 13.83 3.64 22.63
CA ALA A 92 14.86 3.18 21.71
C ALA A 92 14.41 3.25 20.24
N LEU A 93 13.15 2.89 19.96
CA LEU A 93 12.55 3.04 18.64
C LEU A 93 12.46 4.51 18.20
N ASP A 94 11.95 5.38 19.06
CA ASP A 94 11.81 6.81 18.74
C ASP A 94 13.18 7.45 18.48
N HIS A 95 14.20 7.08 19.25
CA HIS A 95 15.57 7.52 19.02
C HIS A 95 16.11 7.02 17.67
N ALA A 96 15.91 5.75 17.33
CA ALA A 96 16.35 5.19 16.06
C ALA A 96 15.63 5.86 14.86
N LEU A 97 14.32 6.08 14.95
CA LEU A 97 13.54 6.75 13.91
C LEU A 97 13.95 8.22 13.75
N ALA A 98 14.28 8.91 14.83
CA ALA A 98 14.79 10.27 14.78
C ALA A 98 16.19 10.32 14.14
N ALA A 99 17.10 9.41 14.53
CA ALA A 99 18.44 9.32 13.96
C ALA A 99 18.44 9.02 12.46
N LEU A 100 17.47 8.25 11.98
CA LEU A 100 17.27 7.94 10.56
C LEU A 100 16.47 9.01 9.79
N GLY A 101 16.03 10.09 10.46
CA GLY A 101 15.23 11.15 9.84
C GLY A 101 13.80 10.73 9.46
N LEU A 102 13.34 9.56 9.94
CA LEU A 102 12.01 9.00 9.65
C LEU A 102 10.92 9.61 10.55
N GLN A 103 11.30 10.19 11.68
CA GLN A 103 10.38 10.86 12.60
C GLN A 103 11.00 12.17 13.12
N PRO A 104 10.28 13.31 13.05
CA PRO A 104 10.68 14.51 13.76
C PRO A 104 10.78 14.25 15.27
N ALA A 105 11.84 14.73 15.93
CA ALA A 105 12.04 14.52 17.37
C ALA A 105 10.83 15.00 18.22
N ALA A 106 10.16 16.09 17.79
CA ALA A 106 8.96 16.62 18.44
C ALA A 106 7.72 15.70 18.36
N ARG A 107 7.75 14.64 17.55
CA ARG A 107 6.69 13.62 17.46
C ARG A 107 6.98 12.37 18.31
N GLY A 108 8.10 12.35 19.04
CA GLY A 108 8.40 11.31 20.03
C GLY A 108 7.33 11.27 21.14
N GLY A 109 7.12 10.10 21.73
CA GLY A 109 6.22 9.96 22.88
C GLY A 109 4.72 9.78 22.57
N ARG A 110 4.33 9.67 21.28
CA ARG A 110 2.95 9.28 20.91
C ARG A 110 2.54 7.96 21.52
N LEU A 111 1.27 7.87 21.93
CA LEU A 111 0.68 6.65 22.49
C LEU A 111 0.62 5.54 21.44
N TRP A 112 0.77 4.29 21.89
CA TRP A 112 0.69 3.13 20.99
C TRP A 112 -0.67 2.98 20.29
N SER A 113 -1.76 3.43 20.91
CA SER A 113 -3.08 3.50 20.28
C SER A 113 -3.09 4.41 19.04
N GLU A 114 -2.44 5.58 19.14
CA GLU A 114 -2.33 6.54 18.04
C GLU A 114 -1.45 6.00 16.91
N ARG A 115 -0.32 5.36 17.26
CA ARG A 115 0.58 4.70 16.30
C ARG A 115 -0.14 3.60 15.53
N THR A 116 -0.88 2.75 16.26
CA THR A 116 -1.68 1.66 15.69
C THR A 116 -2.75 2.21 14.75
N GLY A 117 -3.52 3.21 15.18
CA GLY A 117 -4.54 3.84 14.34
C GLY A 117 -3.96 4.46 13.07
N GLY A 118 -2.79 5.09 13.17
CA GLY A 118 -2.03 5.60 12.04
C GLY A 118 -1.68 4.50 11.03
N ALA A 119 -1.05 3.41 11.50
CA ALA A 119 -0.65 2.29 10.64
C ALA A 119 -1.85 1.60 9.97
N LEU A 120 -2.95 1.38 10.70
CA LEU A 120 -4.18 0.81 10.14
C LEU A 120 -4.82 1.72 9.09
N ASN A 121 -4.72 3.05 9.24
CA ASN A 121 -5.19 3.98 8.23
C ASN A 121 -4.38 3.88 6.93
N LEU A 122 -3.08 3.60 7.02
CA LEU A 122 -2.23 3.34 5.85
C LEU A 122 -2.69 2.07 5.11
N LEU A 123 -2.95 0.99 5.85
CA LEU A 123 -3.50 -0.25 5.28
C LEU A 123 -4.86 -0.03 4.61
N ARG A 124 -5.75 0.79 5.21
CA ARG A 124 -7.04 1.15 4.59
C ARG A 124 -6.86 1.93 3.30
N ARG A 125 -5.91 2.87 3.24
CA ARG A 125 -5.58 3.62 2.01
C ARG A 125 -5.03 2.69 0.94
N GLN A 126 -4.16 1.75 1.31
CA GLN A 126 -3.66 0.73 0.41
C GLN A 126 -4.81 -0.12 -0.17
N ALA A 127 -5.75 -0.56 0.67
CA ALA A 127 -6.92 -1.32 0.24
C ALA A 127 -7.85 -0.49 -0.68
N LEU A 128 -8.05 0.80 -0.37
CA LEU A 128 -8.84 1.70 -1.20
C LEU A 128 -8.23 1.86 -2.60
N LEU A 129 -6.92 2.02 -2.70
CA LEU A 129 -6.23 2.12 -3.99
C LEU A 129 -6.42 0.84 -4.82
N VAL A 130 -6.31 -0.33 -4.21
CA VAL A 130 -6.58 -1.60 -4.88
C VAL A 130 -8.04 -1.69 -5.32
N ALA A 131 -8.98 -1.26 -4.49
CA ALA A 131 -10.41 -1.24 -4.86
C ALA A 131 -10.66 -0.34 -6.07
N VAL A 132 -10.08 0.85 -6.10
CA VAL A 132 -10.14 1.77 -7.25
C VAL A 132 -9.53 1.13 -8.49
N GLN A 133 -8.38 0.46 -8.36
CA GLN A 133 -7.71 -0.22 -9.46
C GLN A 133 -8.56 -1.37 -10.02
N VAL A 134 -9.18 -2.18 -9.15
CA VAL A 134 -10.11 -3.25 -9.54
C VAL A 134 -11.33 -2.67 -10.26
N LEU A 135 -11.96 -1.63 -9.72
CA LEU A 135 -13.13 -0.98 -10.33
C LEU A 135 -12.79 -0.40 -11.71
N LEU A 136 -11.62 0.21 -11.86
CA LEU A 136 -11.14 0.71 -13.14
C LEU A 136 -10.96 -0.43 -14.15
N THR A 137 -10.32 -1.53 -13.75
CA THR A 137 -10.14 -2.71 -14.61
C THR A 137 -11.49 -3.29 -15.04
N LEU A 138 -12.42 -3.46 -14.10
CA LEU A 138 -13.76 -3.97 -14.41
C LEU A 138 -14.54 -3.03 -15.32
N GLY A 139 -14.50 -1.72 -15.05
CA GLY A 139 -15.13 -0.70 -15.88
C GLY A 139 -14.61 -0.74 -17.31
N PHE A 140 -13.30 -0.90 -17.49
CA PHE A 140 -12.69 -1.05 -18.82
C PHE A 140 -13.14 -2.33 -19.52
N ILE A 141 -13.17 -3.48 -18.83
CA ILE A 141 -13.62 -4.75 -19.42
C ILE A 141 -15.08 -4.67 -19.87
N LEU A 142 -15.94 -4.04 -19.07
CA LEU A 142 -17.37 -3.94 -19.36
C LEU A 142 -17.67 -2.88 -20.46
N ALA A 143 -16.91 -1.79 -20.49
CA ALA A 143 -17.07 -0.72 -21.49
C ALA A 143 -16.36 -1.04 -22.81
N GLY A 144 -15.32 -1.86 -22.79
CA GLY A 144 -14.47 -2.17 -23.94
C GLY A 144 -15.22 -2.56 -25.21
N PRO A 145 -16.18 -3.51 -25.16
CA PRO A 145 -16.97 -3.87 -26.33
C PRO A 145 -17.72 -2.68 -26.93
N TRP A 146 -18.26 -1.78 -26.10
CA TRP A 146 -19.05 -0.63 -26.55
C TRP A 146 -18.18 0.50 -27.09
N LEU A 147 -17.00 0.71 -26.51
CA LEU A 147 -16.04 1.72 -26.95
C LEU A 147 -15.39 1.36 -28.29
N ALA A 148 -15.17 0.07 -28.57
CA ALA A 148 -14.64 -0.39 -29.85
C ALA A 148 -15.59 -0.12 -31.05
N PHE A 149 -16.88 0.12 -30.81
CA PHE A 149 -17.83 0.52 -31.85
C PHE A 149 -17.92 2.05 -32.04
N ALA A 150 -17.27 2.84 -31.17
CA ALA A 150 -17.37 4.30 -31.15
C ALA A 150 -16.09 5.03 -31.62
N GLU A 151 -14.96 4.32 -31.77
CA GLU A 151 -13.73 4.79 -32.42
C GLU A 151 -13.64 4.29 -33.88
#